data_AF-A0A5B7XVQ4-F1
#
_entry.id   AF-A0A5B7XVQ4-F1
#
_cell.length_a   1.000
_cell.length_b   1.000
_cell.length_c   1.000
_cell.angle_alpha   90.00
_cell.angle_beta   90.00
_cell.angle_gamma   90.00
#
_symmetry.space_group_name_H-M   'P 1'
#
loop_
_entity.id
_entity.type
_entity.pdbx_description
1 polymer ?
#
loop_
_entity_poly.entity_id
_entity_poly.type
_entity_poly.pdbx_seq_one_letter_code
_entity_poly.pdbx_strand_id
1 'polypeptide(L)'
;MYINENSKEIDLNDSENRYSQENKNYYLKFKKYHLVKISFSFLISSVIMLLALVFLTFAILSALDVFGEIKNDKKNLAGISNYIWYFVGFVFLASVSMLRSWNQYVLFADAILTAKIDFSKTQQKFRNKLMKLFLNKSGVFVYYFCSVFLFFINWPILLWLASKTTYTNQFNQEIQGEKYLEDKSYFKKTVLSYLNNQEDSTLARLSKSSLIYTIQELAISGIALALFLLVTTITKTTGASKIGLSLEYIFYIVFALLLPIVKAMILAVIADFSLLLFTGRIWSYYWMYALVGIVIVLITKGFIYLLKNKKLWSAYVAISIIVISFIIFLALYIYVLDSNNEAFYAKVKVEGSKKSISTLNTENPLIRISETFGFKSLSSGTLTIITALVGLLIFLLISFTIILTLIKWSSLRVDSKENQNTKVNWINKKLAFASHLVKDNFYDKSILFVKLLSLVISIFIIVRWLGGPILYINYANAFLGRTYTVKDNFVILMIPIVLRSGIAIPVYTFLLLSLYGALSFIQNNFVSKNKKGKY
;
A
#
# COMPACT_ATOMS: atom_id res chain seq x y z
N MET A 1 -13.51 -38.95 72.67
CA MET A 1 -14.10 -37.65 72.28
C MET A 1 -12.93 -36.69 72.08
N TYR A 2 -12.44 -36.56 70.85
CA TYR A 2 -11.30 -35.68 70.51
C TYR A 2 -11.82 -34.69 69.47
N ILE A 3 -11.88 -33.42 69.84
CA ILE A 3 -12.27 -32.31 68.97
C ILE A 3 -10.98 -31.79 68.32
N ASN A 4 -10.96 -31.82 66.98
CA ASN A 4 -9.83 -31.44 66.14
C ASN A 4 -9.96 -29.94 65.78
N GLU A 5 -9.22 -29.10 66.49
CA GLU A 5 -9.02 -27.68 66.15
C GLU A 5 -7.97 -27.58 65.03
N ASN A 6 -8.44 -27.50 63.80
CA ASN A 6 -7.63 -27.10 62.64
C ASN A 6 -8.52 -26.32 61.66
N SER A 7 -9.08 -25.20 62.11
CA SER A 7 -9.66 -24.21 61.21
C SER A 7 -8.53 -23.37 60.61
N LYS A 8 -8.12 -23.72 59.39
CA LYS A 8 -7.29 -22.86 58.54
C LYS A 8 -7.99 -21.52 58.35
N GLU A 9 -7.41 -20.45 58.87
CA GLU A 9 -7.70 -19.08 58.44
C GLU A 9 -7.51 -19.01 56.92
N ILE A 10 -8.60 -18.82 56.20
CA ILE A 10 -8.57 -18.51 54.77
C ILE A 10 -8.21 -17.02 54.70
N ASP A 11 -7.00 -16.75 54.22
CA ASP A 11 -6.46 -15.39 54.08
C ASP A 11 -7.28 -14.60 53.03
N LEU A 12 -8.30 -13.88 53.51
CA LEU A 12 -9.26 -13.12 52.70
C LEU A 12 -8.58 -12.07 51.80
N ASN A 13 -7.39 -11.60 52.17
CA ASN A 13 -6.61 -10.63 51.41
C ASN A 13 -6.13 -11.16 50.05
N ASP A 14 -5.94 -12.47 49.91
CA ASP A 14 -5.45 -13.06 48.67
C ASP A 14 -6.57 -13.22 47.62
N SER A 15 -7.84 -13.19 48.06
CA SER A 15 -9.01 -13.26 47.19
C SER A 15 -9.40 -11.92 46.56
N GLU A 16 -9.28 -10.80 47.29
CA GLU A 16 -9.53 -9.45 46.77
C GLU A 16 -8.50 -9.03 45.71
N ASN A 17 -7.23 -9.39 45.91
CA ASN A 17 -6.17 -9.09 44.95
C ASN A 17 -6.34 -9.84 43.61
N ARG A 18 -6.82 -11.09 43.64
CA ARG A 18 -7.12 -11.84 42.42
C ARG A 18 -8.33 -11.29 41.67
N TYR A 19 -9.40 -10.93 42.38
CA TYR A 19 -10.58 -10.31 41.79
C TYR A 19 -10.27 -8.94 41.14
N SER A 20 -9.41 -8.15 41.78
CA SER A 20 -8.94 -6.86 41.25
C SER A 20 -8.10 -7.02 39.98
N GLN A 21 -7.21 -8.02 39.93
CA GLN A 21 -6.40 -8.30 38.73
C GLN A 21 -7.22 -8.84 37.56
N GLU A 22 -8.18 -9.74 37.79
CA GLU A 22 -9.04 -10.25 36.72
C GLU A 22 -9.94 -9.17 36.13
N ASN A 23 -10.55 -8.32 36.97
CA ASN A 23 -11.36 -7.19 36.50
C ASN A 23 -10.54 -6.15 35.72
N LYS A 24 -9.29 -5.89 36.14
CA LYS A 24 -8.36 -5.02 35.42
C LYS A 24 -8.00 -5.59 34.05
N ASN A 25 -7.79 -6.90 33.95
CA ASN A 25 -7.51 -7.58 32.69
C ASN A 25 -8.73 -7.58 31.75
N TYR A 26 -9.93 -7.79 32.27
CA TYR A 26 -11.17 -7.68 31.49
C TYR A 26 -11.40 -6.27 30.98
N TYR A 27 -11.22 -5.25 31.82
CA TYR A 27 -11.35 -3.85 31.44
C TYR A 27 -10.33 -3.45 30.36
N LEU A 28 -9.07 -3.88 30.48
CA LEU A 28 -8.04 -3.64 29.47
C LEU A 28 -8.35 -4.34 28.14
N LYS A 29 -8.88 -5.57 28.18
CA LYS A 29 -9.28 -6.32 26.99
C LYS A 29 -10.48 -5.68 26.29
N PHE A 30 -11.47 -5.23 27.06
CA PHE A 30 -12.65 -4.51 26.58
C PHE A 30 -12.29 -3.15 25.97
N LYS A 31 -11.46 -2.35 26.65
CA LYS A 31 -10.98 -1.05 26.17
C LYS A 31 -10.20 -1.19 24.86
N LYS A 32 -9.32 -2.20 24.76
CA LYS A 32 -8.55 -2.49 23.55
C LYS A 32 -9.44 -2.89 22.37
N TYR A 33 -10.50 -3.68 22.61
CA TYR A 33 -11.45 -4.06 21.56
C TYR A 33 -12.25 -2.86 21.04
N HIS A 34 -12.76 -2.02 21.94
CA HIS A 34 -13.52 -0.83 21.57
C HIS A 34 -12.67 0.21 20.83
N LEU A 35 -11.43 0.44 21.26
CA LEU A 35 -10.49 1.34 20.55
C LEU A 35 -10.23 0.85 19.13
N VAL A 36 -9.96 -0.45 18.95
CA VAL A 36 -9.74 -1.03 17.61
C VAL A 36 -10.97 -0.88 16.74
N LYS A 37 -12.17 -1.08 17.28
CA LYS A 37 -13.44 -0.93 16.56
C LYS A 37 -13.67 0.51 16.08
N ILE A 38 -13.40 1.50 16.94
CA ILE A 38 -13.58 2.92 16.62
C ILE A 38 -12.56 3.38 15.58
N SER A 39 -11.28 3.03 15.77
CA SER A 39 -10.22 3.35 14.78
C SER A 39 -10.49 2.70 13.42
N PHE A 40 -11.05 1.49 13.41
CA PHE A 40 -11.40 0.77 12.19
C PHE A 40 -12.59 1.40 11.44
N SER A 41 -13.64 1.76 12.18
CA SER A 41 -14.80 2.47 11.60
C SER A 41 -14.39 3.82 11.00
N PHE A 42 -13.49 4.53 11.68
CA PHE A 42 -12.95 5.80 11.19
C PHE A 42 -12.15 5.59 9.89
N LEU A 43 -11.23 4.62 9.86
CA LEU A 43 -10.40 4.33 8.69
C LEU A 43 -11.25 3.94 7.46
N ILE A 44 -12.27 3.10 7.63
CA ILE A 44 -13.20 2.76 6.53
C ILE A 44 -13.93 4.01 6.03
N SER A 45 -14.44 4.83 6.95
CA SER A 45 -15.13 6.08 6.58
C SER A 45 -14.19 7.03 5.81
N SER A 46 -12.93 7.14 6.20
CA SER A 46 -11.94 7.97 5.51
C SER A 46 -11.59 7.44 4.11
N VAL A 47 -11.51 6.11 3.94
CA VAL A 47 -11.24 5.48 2.63
C VAL A 47 -12.43 5.66 1.68
N ILE A 48 -13.66 5.45 2.15
CA ILE A 48 -14.88 5.66 1.35
C ILE A 48 -14.97 7.13 0.91
N MET A 49 -14.62 8.06 1.79
CA MET A 49 -14.57 9.49 1.49
C MET A 49 -13.51 9.84 0.44
N LEU A 50 -12.31 9.27 0.54
CA LEU A 50 -11.26 9.48 -0.46
C LEU A 50 -11.72 9.02 -1.84
N LEU A 51 -12.38 7.85 -1.90
CA LEU A 51 -12.96 7.34 -3.14
C LEU A 51 -14.07 8.25 -3.67
N ALA A 52 -14.99 8.69 -2.81
CA ALA A 52 -16.05 9.62 -3.18
C ALA A 52 -15.49 10.95 -3.72
N LEU A 53 -14.40 11.47 -3.13
CA LEU A 53 -13.70 12.66 -3.61
C LEU A 53 -13.02 12.45 -4.96
N VAL A 54 -12.39 11.29 -5.18
CA VAL A 54 -11.80 10.94 -6.49
C VAL A 54 -12.90 10.84 -7.55
N PHE A 55 -14.01 10.17 -7.25
CA PHE A 55 -15.17 10.11 -8.15
C PHE A 55 -15.78 11.50 -8.40
N LEU A 56 -15.86 12.36 -7.37
CA LEU A 56 -16.31 13.74 -7.49
C LEU A 56 -15.42 14.54 -8.44
N THR A 57 -14.10 14.42 -8.28
CA THR A 57 -13.14 15.11 -9.14
C THR A 57 -13.27 14.63 -10.59
N PHE A 58 -13.43 13.32 -10.80
CA PHE A 58 -13.60 12.74 -12.13
C PHE A 58 -14.94 13.15 -12.78
N ALA A 59 -16.01 13.18 -12.01
CA ALA A 59 -17.33 13.61 -12.46
C ALA A 59 -17.34 15.11 -12.82
N ILE A 60 -16.70 15.95 -12.01
CA ILE A 60 -16.53 17.39 -12.30
C ILE A 60 -15.71 17.59 -13.57
N LEU A 61 -14.57 16.91 -13.71
CA LEU A 61 -13.73 17.01 -14.91
C LEU A 61 -14.48 16.54 -16.16
N SER A 62 -15.21 15.42 -16.08
CA SER A 62 -16.03 14.92 -17.19
C SER A 62 -17.18 15.86 -17.54
N ALA A 63 -17.83 16.45 -16.54
CA ALA A 63 -18.88 17.44 -16.75
C ALA A 63 -18.32 18.70 -17.40
N LEU A 64 -17.16 19.21 -16.94
CA LEU A 64 -16.52 20.39 -17.52
C LEU A 64 -16.10 20.17 -18.98
N ASP A 65 -15.61 18.99 -19.33
CA ASP A 65 -15.26 18.61 -20.71
C ASP A 65 -16.52 18.62 -21.61
N VAL A 66 -17.61 18.02 -21.13
CA VAL A 66 -18.93 18.04 -21.79
C VAL A 66 -19.49 19.47 -21.89
N PHE A 67 -19.33 20.31 -20.86
CA PHE A 67 -19.73 21.73 -20.91
C PHE A 67 -18.92 22.54 -21.92
N GLY A 68 -17.66 22.15 -22.20
CA GLY A 68 -16.84 22.72 -23.26
C GLY A 68 -17.45 22.50 -24.65
N GLU A 69 -17.98 21.30 -24.91
CA GLU A 69 -18.66 20.96 -26.18
C GLU A 69 -20.09 21.53 -26.26
N ILE A 70 -20.86 21.54 -25.17
CA ILE A 70 -22.27 21.95 -25.13
C ILE A 70 -22.47 23.47 -25.22
N LYS A 71 -21.44 24.29 -25.03
CA LYS A 71 -21.53 25.76 -25.17
C LYS A 71 -22.04 26.19 -26.57
N ASN A 72 -22.00 25.30 -27.56
CA ASN A 72 -22.52 25.52 -28.90
C ASN A 72 -24.00 25.13 -29.12
N ASP A 73 -24.68 24.45 -28.18
CA ASP A 73 -26.06 23.98 -28.39
C ASP A 73 -26.98 24.25 -27.19
N LYS A 74 -27.74 25.37 -27.26
CA LYS A 74 -28.54 25.92 -26.15
C LYS A 74 -29.75 25.05 -25.73
N LYS A 75 -30.18 24.07 -26.52
CA LYS A 75 -31.47 23.39 -26.31
C LYS A 75 -31.49 22.28 -25.25
N ASN A 76 -30.33 21.76 -24.80
CA ASN A 76 -30.25 20.60 -23.91
C ASN A 76 -29.89 20.89 -22.43
N LEU A 77 -29.89 22.16 -22.01
CA LEU A 77 -29.46 22.58 -20.67
C LEU A 77 -30.37 22.09 -19.51
N ALA A 78 -31.66 21.83 -19.78
CA ALA A 78 -32.62 21.49 -18.73
C ALA A 78 -32.42 20.07 -18.15
N GLY A 79 -31.99 19.10 -18.96
CA GLY A 79 -31.76 17.72 -18.50
C GLY A 79 -30.52 17.60 -17.59
N ILE A 80 -29.49 18.41 -17.85
CA ILE A 80 -28.20 18.37 -17.13
C ILE A 80 -28.33 18.95 -15.73
N SER A 81 -29.19 19.96 -15.54
CA SER A 81 -29.50 20.57 -14.24
C SER A 81 -29.92 19.50 -13.21
N ASN A 82 -30.79 18.57 -13.61
CA ASN A 82 -31.31 17.55 -12.69
C ASN A 82 -30.23 16.58 -12.21
N TYR A 83 -29.30 16.17 -13.09
CA TYR A 83 -28.16 15.32 -12.70
C TYR A 83 -27.21 16.02 -11.73
N ILE A 84 -26.98 17.33 -11.92
CA ILE A 84 -26.19 18.14 -10.98
C ILE A 84 -26.87 18.20 -9.61
N TRP A 85 -28.19 18.39 -9.55
CA TRP A 85 -28.92 18.45 -8.28
C TRP A 85 -28.96 17.12 -7.53
N TYR A 86 -29.21 15.99 -8.21
CA TYR A 86 -29.13 14.67 -7.58
C TYR A 86 -27.74 14.38 -7.01
N PHE A 87 -26.71 14.84 -7.71
CA PHE A 87 -25.34 14.64 -7.33
C PHE A 87 -24.88 15.55 -6.17
N VAL A 88 -25.29 16.83 -6.17
CA VAL A 88 -25.12 17.75 -5.02
C VAL A 88 -25.81 17.20 -3.77
N GLY A 89 -27.01 16.62 -3.91
CA GLY A 89 -27.71 15.94 -2.82
C GLY A 89 -26.92 14.75 -2.25
N PHE A 90 -26.27 13.95 -3.11
CA PHE A 90 -25.42 12.84 -2.68
C PHE A 90 -24.17 13.32 -1.91
N VAL A 91 -23.48 14.35 -2.40
CA VAL A 91 -22.31 14.94 -1.73
C VAL A 91 -22.68 15.55 -0.38
N PHE A 92 -23.84 16.20 -0.29
CA PHE A 92 -24.37 16.75 0.96
C PHE A 92 -24.64 15.65 2.00
N LEU A 93 -25.33 14.57 1.60
CA LEU A 93 -25.61 13.43 2.48
C LEU A 93 -24.32 12.74 2.98
N ALA A 94 -23.32 12.59 2.10
CA ALA A 94 -22.01 12.06 2.46
C ALA A 94 -21.28 12.98 3.47
N SER A 95 -21.38 14.30 3.29
CA SER A 95 -20.77 15.30 4.19
C SER A 95 -21.43 15.31 5.58
N VAL A 96 -22.75 15.15 5.65
CA VAL A 96 -23.50 15.05 6.92
C VAL A 96 -23.16 13.75 7.67
N SER A 97 -23.01 12.63 6.95
CA SER A 97 -22.54 11.35 7.50
C SER A 97 -21.14 11.48 8.13
N MET A 98 -20.25 12.26 7.51
CA MET A 98 -18.91 12.56 8.03
C MET A 98 -18.95 13.42 9.29
N LEU A 99 -19.73 14.50 9.32
CA LEU A 99 -19.85 15.34 10.52
C LEU A 99 -20.34 14.53 11.72
N ARG A 100 -21.28 13.60 11.50
CA ARG A 100 -21.74 12.68 12.54
C ARG A 100 -20.63 11.75 13.03
N SER A 101 -19.82 11.19 12.13
CA SER A 101 -18.71 10.28 12.46
C SER A 101 -17.54 10.99 13.15
N TRP A 102 -17.23 12.22 12.72
CA TRP A 102 -16.24 13.10 13.33
C TRP A 102 -16.67 13.51 14.74
N ASN A 103 -17.93 13.89 14.94
CA ASN A 103 -18.46 14.25 16.25
C ASN A 103 -18.37 13.06 17.23
N GLN A 104 -18.64 11.84 16.78
CA GLN A 104 -18.44 10.64 17.60
C GLN A 104 -16.97 10.39 17.97
N TYR A 105 -16.03 10.68 17.07
CA TYR A 105 -14.59 10.56 17.34
C TYR A 105 -14.09 11.64 18.30
N VAL A 106 -14.55 12.88 18.14
CA VAL A 106 -14.22 14.01 19.04
C VAL A 106 -14.75 13.74 20.44
N LEU A 107 -16.02 13.33 20.59
CA LEU A 107 -16.60 12.99 21.89
C LEU A 107 -15.86 11.81 22.55
N PHE A 108 -15.40 10.84 21.77
CA PHE A 108 -14.60 9.72 22.29
C PHE A 108 -13.17 10.14 22.69
N ALA A 109 -12.53 10.98 21.89
CA ALA A 109 -11.21 11.53 22.21
C ALA A 109 -11.25 12.44 23.44
N ASP A 110 -12.30 13.24 23.56
CA ASP A 110 -12.56 14.12 24.70
C ASP A 110 -12.83 13.28 25.96
N ALA A 111 -13.62 12.20 25.86
CA ALA A 111 -13.80 11.24 26.95
C ALA A 111 -12.50 10.52 27.36
N ILE A 112 -11.54 10.32 26.44
CA ILE A 112 -10.22 9.76 26.77
C ILE A 112 -9.30 10.81 27.42
N LEU A 113 -9.36 12.06 26.95
CA LEU A 113 -8.55 13.18 27.44
C LEU A 113 -8.99 13.62 28.83
N THR A 114 -10.29 13.82 29.04
CA THR A 114 -10.89 14.13 30.35
C THR A 114 -10.70 13.00 31.35
N ALA A 115 -10.55 11.75 30.88
CA ALA A 115 -10.35 10.62 31.77
C ALA A 115 -8.93 10.51 32.39
N LYS A 116 -7.91 11.31 32.03
CA LYS A 116 -6.61 11.18 32.75
C LYS A 116 -5.46 12.21 32.66
N ILE A 117 -5.52 13.37 31.98
CA ILE A 117 -4.31 14.23 31.91
C ILE A 117 -4.66 15.72 31.99
N ASP A 118 -4.19 16.38 33.04
CA ASP A 118 -4.12 17.84 33.16
C ASP A 118 -2.95 18.35 32.28
N PHE A 119 -3.26 18.88 31.10
CA PHE A 119 -2.26 19.33 30.13
C PHE A 119 -1.81 20.77 30.40
N SER A 120 -0.49 20.98 30.42
CA SER A 120 0.11 22.28 30.73
C SER A 120 -0.17 23.37 29.67
N LYS A 121 -0.26 24.63 30.15
CA LYS A 121 -0.57 25.86 29.40
C LYS A 121 0.24 26.09 28.12
N THR A 122 1.40 25.44 27.95
CA THR A 122 2.32 25.62 26.82
C THR A 122 1.77 25.05 25.51
N GLN A 123 1.04 23.93 25.55
CA GLN A 123 0.45 23.33 24.35
C GLN A 123 -0.75 24.12 23.81
N GLN A 124 -1.50 24.77 24.70
CA GLN A 124 -2.62 25.63 24.33
C GLN A 124 -2.16 26.87 23.54
N LYS A 125 -0.97 27.41 23.89
CA LYS A 125 -0.35 28.55 23.20
C LYS A 125 0.16 28.16 21.79
N PHE A 126 0.71 26.96 21.63
CA PHE A 126 1.14 26.43 20.33
C PHE A 126 -0.05 26.20 19.38
N ARG A 127 -1.14 25.60 19.88
CA ARG A 127 -2.40 25.40 19.14
C ARG A 127 -2.97 26.71 18.59
N ASN A 128 -2.99 27.76 19.40
CA ASN A 128 -3.55 29.06 19.01
C ASN A 128 -2.69 29.77 17.94
N LYS A 129 -1.37 29.59 17.98
CA LYS A 129 -0.44 30.17 16.98
C LYS A 129 -0.57 29.46 15.62
N LEU A 130 -0.77 28.14 15.64
CA LEU A 130 -0.98 27.33 14.45
C LEU A 130 -2.32 27.70 13.78
N MET A 131 -3.41 27.79 14.55
CA MET A 131 -4.73 28.17 14.04
C MET A 131 -4.75 29.55 13.33
N LYS A 132 -3.97 30.53 13.81
CA LYS A 132 -3.87 31.85 13.16
C LYS A 132 -3.14 31.84 11.82
N LEU A 133 -2.17 30.95 11.62
CA LEU A 133 -1.39 30.86 10.37
C LEU A 133 -2.17 30.19 9.23
N PHE A 134 -3.17 29.36 9.53
CA PHE A 134 -3.86 28.52 8.54
C PHE A 134 -5.21 29.08 8.05
N LEU A 135 -5.70 30.20 8.58
CA LEU A 135 -7.01 30.79 8.24
C LEU A 135 -7.03 31.75 7.03
N ASN A 136 -5.96 31.85 6.24
CA ASN A 136 -5.97 32.69 5.04
C ASN A 136 -6.45 31.90 3.79
N LYS A 137 -7.21 32.56 2.89
CA LYS A 137 -8.20 31.94 1.96
C LYS A 137 -7.68 30.86 0.97
N SER A 138 -6.39 30.77 0.67
CA SER A 138 -5.80 29.69 -0.16
C SER A 138 -5.26 28.50 0.66
N GLY A 139 -5.25 28.64 1.99
CA GLY A 139 -4.65 27.68 2.91
C GLY A 139 -5.53 26.48 3.24
N VAL A 140 -6.83 26.48 2.97
CA VAL A 140 -7.73 25.38 3.39
C VAL A 140 -7.43 24.10 2.61
N PHE A 141 -7.22 24.18 1.30
CA PHE A 141 -6.89 23.01 0.48
C PHE A 141 -5.49 22.48 0.80
N VAL A 142 -4.50 23.37 0.93
CA VAL A 142 -3.14 23.02 1.38
C VAL A 142 -3.16 22.47 2.81
N TYR A 143 -4.05 22.97 3.68
CA TYR A 143 -4.24 22.47 5.04
C TYR A 143 -4.85 21.07 5.05
N TYR A 144 -5.87 20.79 4.23
CA TYR A 144 -6.43 19.45 4.12
C TYR A 144 -5.43 18.47 3.50
N PHE A 145 -4.71 18.88 2.45
CA PHE A 145 -3.70 18.04 1.81
C PHE A 145 -2.49 17.79 2.73
N CYS A 146 -1.93 18.84 3.33
CA CYS A 146 -0.82 18.72 4.28
C CYS A 146 -1.23 18.02 5.57
N SER A 147 -2.46 18.18 6.08
CA SER A 147 -2.90 17.47 7.29
C SER A 147 -3.08 15.98 7.03
N VAL A 148 -3.61 15.58 5.87
CA VAL A 148 -3.67 14.16 5.48
C VAL A 148 -2.26 13.61 5.23
N PHE A 149 -1.40 14.33 4.54
CA PHE A 149 -0.02 13.91 4.24
C PHE A 149 0.85 13.84 5.50
N LEU A 150 0.79 14.85 6.37
CA LEU A 150 1.45 14.87 7.68
C LEU A 150 0.86 13.82 8.61
N PHE A 151 -0.43 13.49 8.51
CA PHE A 151 -1.00 12.37 9.26
C PHE A 151 -0.35 11.06 8.84
N PHE A 152 -0.21 10.76 7.53
CA PHE A 152 0.43 9.53 7.07
C PHE A 152 1.95 9.47 7.37
N ILE A 153 2.66 10.59 7.32
CA ILE A 153 4.10 10.65 7.66
C ILE A 153 4.32 10.55 9.17
N ASN A 154 3.51 11.24 9.96
CA ASN A 154 3.64 11.24 11.42
C ASN A 154 3.00 10.01 12.05
N TRP A 155 2.15 9.25 11.35
CA TRP A 155 1.51 8.04 11.90
C TRP A 155 2.52 6.95 12.30
N PRO A 156 3.52 6.60 11.46
CA PRO A 156 4.64 5.73 11.88
C PRO A 156 5.43 6.30 13.07
N ILE A 157 5.64 7.62 13.12
CA ILE A 157 6.36 8.30 14.20
C ILE A 157 5.55 8.26 15.50
N LEU A 158 4.24 8.48 15.44
CA LEU A 158 3.33 8.40 16.57
C LEU A 158 3.18 6.97 17.07
N LEU A 159 3.16 5.96 16.19
CA LEU A 159 3.21 4.55 16.58
C LEU A 159 4.56 4.18 17.20
N TRP A 160 5.67 4.70 16.67
CA TRP A 160 7.00 4.52 17.25
C TRP A 160 7.12 5.20 18.62
N LEU A 161 6.64 6.44 18.76
CA LEU A 161 6.59 7.17 20.03
C LEU A 161 5.67 6.49 21.05
N ALA A 162 4.49 6.00 20.63
CA ALA A 162 3.57 5.24 21.48
C ALA A 162 4.19 3.90 21.93
N SER A 163 4.94 3.23 21.05
CA SER A 163 5.71 2.05 21.44
C SER A 163 6.79 2.42 22.45
N LYS A 164 7.49 3.54 22.23
CA LYS A 164 8.52 4.04 23.14
C LYS A 164 7.96 4.38 24.52
N THR A 165 6.85 5.11 24.61
CA THR A 165 6.21 5.45 25.89
C THR A 165 5.74 4.22 26.66
N THR A 166 5.33 3.16 25.96
CA THR A 166 5.02 1.88 26.60
C THR A 166 6.27 1.24 27.22
N TYR A 167 7.42 1.32 26.53
CA TYR A 167 8.72 0.87 27.04
C TYR A 167 9.30 1.77 28.14
N THR A 168 9.19 3.10 28.04
CA THR A 168 9.67 4.01 29.09
C THR A 168 8.83 3.91 30.35
N ASN A 169 7.54 3.62 30.25
CA ASN A 169 6.70 3.40 31.44
C ASN A 169 7.06 2.10 32.16
N GLN A 170 7.50 1.06 31.43
CA GLN A 170 7.98 -0.19 32.02
C GLN A 170 9.38 0.00 32.67
N PHE A 171 10.26 0.76 32.02
CA PHE A 171 11.57 1.14 32.54
C PHE A 171 11.49 2.06 33.76
N ASN A 172 10.56 3.04 33.77
CA ASN A 172 10.35 3.92 34.93
C ASN A 172 9.69 3.19 36.11
N GLN A 173 8.90 2.14 35.87
CA GLN A 173 8.39 1.28 36.94
C GLN A 173 9.48 0.39 37.56
N GLU A 174 10.50 -0.02 36.80
CA GLU A 174 11.69 -0.70 37.36
C GLU A 174 12.61 0.27 38.12
N ILE A 175 12.66 1.56 37.74
CA ILE A 175 13.50 2.57 38.40
C ILE A 175 12.88 3.13 39.70
N GLN A 176 11.56 3.06 39.87
CA GLN A 176 10.90 3.54 41.10
C GLN A 176 11.08 2.62 42.33
N GLY A 177 11.85 1.53 42.22
CA GLY A 177 12.45 0.90 43.38
C GLY A 177 13.63 1.73 43.88
N GLU A 178 13.41 2.62 44.86
CA GLU A 178 14.34 3.66 45.37
C GLU A 178 15.74 3.19 45.84
N LYS A 179 16.12 1.92 45.68
CA LYS A 179 17.40 1.38 46.17
C LYS A 179 18.54 1.34 45.15
N TYR A 180 18.33 1.78 43.91
CA TYR A 180 19.30 1.58 42.81
C TYR A 180 20.10 2.82 42.39
N LEU A 181 19.92 3.96 43.06
CA LEU A 181 20.55 5.23 42.64
C LEU A 181 21.94 5.50 43.26
N GLU A 182 22.40 4.73 44.25
CA GLU A 182 23.72 4.98 44.86
C GLU A 182 24.90 4.37 44.09
N ASP A 183 24.69 3.37 43.24
CA ASP A 183 25.80 2.72 42.54
C ASP A 183 26.02 3.30 41.12
N LYS A 184 26.76 4.41 41.05
CA LYS A 184 27.25 5.01 39.79
C LYS A 184 27.97 4.00 38.88
N SER A 185 28.56 2.93 39.44
CA SER A 185 29.20 1.85 38.69
C SER A 185 28.18 1.08 37.85
N TYR A 186 27.02 0.79 38.44
CA TYR A 186 25.96 0.02 37.81
C TYR A 186 25.28 0.79 36.66
N PHE A 187 25.05 2.09 36.85
CA PHE A 187 24.52 2.96 35.79
C PHE A 187 25.50 3.05 34.61
N LYS A 188 26.78 3.27 34.88
CA LYS A 188 27.82 3.31 33.83
C LYS A 188 27.92 1.99 33.08
N LYS A 189 27.85 0.85 33.78
CA LYS A 189 27.87 -0.49 33.18
C LYS A 189 26.63 -0.78 32.34
N THR A 190 25.47 -0.29 32.75
CA THR A 190 24.20 -0.44 32.02
C THR A 190 24.15 0.46 30.78
N VAL A 191 24.66 1.70 30.88
CA VAL A 191 24.76 2.60 29.72
C VAL A 191 25.82 2.11 28.74
N LEU A 192 26.98 1.64 29.21
CA LEU A 192 28.00 1.04 28.34
C LEU A 192 27.53 -0.28 27.71
N SER A 193 26.74 -1.10 28.40
CA SER A 193 26.15 -2.29 27.78
C SER A 193 25.11 -1.92 26.72
N TYR A 194 24.34 -0.85 26.92
CA TYR A 194 23.43 -0.31 25.91
C TYR A 194 24.16 0.32 24.70
N LEU A 195 25.27 1.03 24.92
CA LEU A 195 26.07 1.64 23.87
C LEU A 195 26.90 0.60 23.09
N ASN A 196 27.50 -0.38 23.76
CA ASN A 196 28.16 -1.50 23.09
C ASN A 196 27.15 -2.41 22.36
N ASN A 197 25.90 -2.50 22.84
CA ASN A 197 24.81 -3.13 22.09
C ASN A 197 24.28 -2.27 20.92
N GLN A 198 24.68 -0.98 20.81
CA GLN A 198 24.36 -0.16 19.62
C GLN A 198 25.35 -0.33 18.47
N GLU A 199 26.61 -0.72 18.72
CA GLU A 199 27.50 -1.22 17.64
C GLU A 199 26.92 -2.49 16.99
N ASP A 200 26.08 -3.20 17.72
CA ASP A 200 25.20 -4.28 17.25
C ASP A 200 23.94 -3.75 16.56
N SER A 201 24.05 -2.59 15.90
CA SER A 201 22.96 -1.98 15.15
C SER A 201 22.35 -3.01 14.21
N THR A 202 21.02 -3.04 14.15
CA THR A 202 20.27 -3.97 13.29
C THR A 202 20.78 -3.93 11.85
N LEU A 203 21.31 -2.79 11.39
CA LEU A 203 21.98 -2.63 10.10
C LEU A 203 23.33 -3.36 9.99
N ALA A 204 24.20 -3.30 10.99
CA ALA A 204 25.47 -4.04 11.00
C ALA A 204 25.23 -5.56 11.04
N ARG A 205 24.26 -6.02 11.83
CA ARG A 205 23.80 -7.43 11.84
C ARG A 205 23.18 -7.86 10.52
N LEU A 206 22.37 -6.99 9.90
CA LEU A 206 21.82 -7.23 8.57
C LEU A 206 22.93 -7.30 7.52
N SER A 207 23.95 -6.45 7.57
CA SER A 207 25.05 -6.42 6.61
C SER A 207 25.93 -7.68 6.70
N LYS A 208 26.48 -7.98 7.89
CA LYS A 208 27.50 -9.04 8.04
C LYS A 208 26.94 -10.45 7.84
N SER A 209 25.71 -10.71 8.27
CA SER A 209 25.09 -12.04 8.15
C SER A 209 24.42 -12.28 6.79
N SER A 210 24.04 -11.22 6.06
CA SER A 210 23.30 -11.37 4.82
C SER A 210 24.18 -11.62 3.58
N LEU A 211 25.48 -11.37 3.65
CA LEU A 211 26.38 -11.57 2.52
C LEU A 211 26.90 -13.01 2.38
N ILE A 212 27.02 -13.75 3.50
CA ILE A 212 27.57 -15.11 3.48
C ILE A 212 26.49 -16.09 2.99
N TYR A 213 26.70 -16.70 1.82
CA TYR A 213 25.84 -17.78 1.31
C TYR A 213 26.12 -19.10 2.03
N THR A 214 25.06 -19.77 2.47
CA THR A 214 25.13 -21.19 2.82
C THR A 214 25.14 -22.04 1.54
N ILE A 215 25.67 -23.26 1.61
CA ILE A 215 25.70 -24.19 0.46
C ILE A 215 24.29 -24.40 -0.11
N GLN A 216 23.28 -24.51 0.75
CA GLN A 216 21.88 -24.67 0.34
C GLN A 216 21.34 -23.42 -0.38
N GLU A 217 21.58 -22.21 0.13
CA GLU A 217 21.16 -20.97 -0.53
C GLU A 217 21.87 -20.75 -1.86
N LEU A 218 23.14 -21.15 -1.97
CA LEU A 218 23.89 -21.09 -3.22
C LEU A 218 23.31 -22.05 -4.26
N ALA A 219 23.01 -23.30 -3.86
CA ALA A 219 22.36 -24.28 -4.73
C ALA A 219 20.97 -23.81 -5.20
N ILE A 220 20.14 -23.28 -4.28
CA ILE A 220 18.82 -22.73 -4.63
C ILE A 220 18.97 -21.53 -5.58
N SER A 221 19.94 -20.64 -5.35
CA SER A 221 20.23 -19.51 -6.24
C SER A 221 20.60 -19.98 -7.65
N GLY A 222 21.46 -20.99 -7.77
CA GLY A 222 21.87 -21.57 -9.05
C GLY A 222 20.69 -22.18 -9.82
N ILE A 223 19.84 -22.96 -9.14
CA ILE A 223 18.63 -23.54 -9.74
C ILE A 223 17.66 -22.44 -10.18
N ALA A 224 17.44 -21.43 -9.34
CA ALA A 224 16.54 -20.31 -9.64
C ALA A 224 17.04 -19.47 -10.83
N LEU A 225 18.35 -19.25 -10.93
CA LEU A 225 18.98 -18.57 -12.07
C LEU A 225 18.83 -19.39 -13.36
N ALA A 226 19.09 -20.70 -13.32
CA ALA A 226 18.93 -21.57 -14.47
C ALA A 226 17.48 -21.60 -14.98
N LEU A 227 16.50 -21.70 -14.07
CA LEU A 227 15.07 -21.61 -14.42
C LEU A 227 14.71 -20.25 -15.00
N PHE A 228 15.23 -19.16 -14.42
CA PHE A 228 15.01 -17.82 -14.95
C PHE A 228 15.52 -17.68 -16.39
N LEU A 229 16.74 -18.13 -16.68
CA LEU A 229 17.33 -18.06 -18.02
C LEU A 229 16.54 -18.91 -19.01
N LEU A 230 16.19 -20.15 -18.64
CA LEU A 230 15.42 -21.06 -19.48
C LEU A 230 14.03 -20.48 -19.80
N VAL A 231 13.26 -20.12 -18.78
CA VAL A 231 11.88 -19.64 -18.96
C VAL A 231 11.86 -18.30 -19.69
N THR A 232 12.80 -17.40 -19.42
CA THR A 232 12.86 -16.11 -20.11
C THR A 232 13.25 -16.28 -21.57
N THR A 233 14.18 -17.19 -21.89
CA THR A 233 14.54 -17.53 -23.27
C THR A 233 13.36 -18.12 -24.02
N ILE A 234 12.62 -19.05 -23.42
CA ILE A 234 11.37 -19.60 -23.99
C ILE A 234 10.34 -18.49 -24.18
N THR A 235 10.15 -17.60 -23.23
CA THR A 235 9.16 -16.51 -23.32
C THR A 235 9.51 -15.51 -24.42
N LYS A 236 10.81 -15.24 -24.63
CA LYS A 236 11.30 -14.35 -25.69
C LYS A 236 11.19 -14.97 -27.08
N THR A 237 11.39 -16.29 -27.19
CA THR A 237 11.28 -17.02 -28.46
C THR A 237 9.83 -17.37 -28.82
N THR A 238 8.98 -17.62 -27.82
CA THR A 238 7.54 -17.78 -28.01
C THR A 238 6.86 -16.43 -28.20
N GLY A 239 5.78 -16.37 -28.98
CA GLY A 239 5.03 -15.14 -29.24
C GLY A 239 4.47 -14.44 -27.99
N ALA A 240 4.61 -15.02 -26.80
CA ALA A 240 4.25 -14.42 -25.51
C ALA A 240 4.91 -13.04 -25.29
N SER A 241 6.14 -12.86 -25.78
CA SER A 241 6.83 -11.56 -25.73
C SER A 241 6.09 -10.45 -26.49
N LYS A 242 5.39 -10.79 -27.59
CA LYS A 242 4.59 -9.82 -28.38
C LYS A 242 3.37 -9.32 -27.61
N ILE A 243 2.81 -10.16 -26.74
CA ILE A 243 1.69 -9.80 -25.85
C ILE A 243 2.18 -8.94 -24.66
N GLY A 244 3.50 -8.78 -24.50
CA GLY A 244 4.11 -7.99 -23.44
C GLY A 244 4.30 -8.77 -22.14
N LEU A 245 4.23 -10.10 -22.18
CA LEU A 245 4.54 -10.96 -21.04
C LEU A 245 6.07 -11.08 -20.92
N SER A 246 6.62 -10.47 -19.87
CA SER A 246 8.02 -10.55 -19.47
C SER A 246 8.13 -11.25 -18.10
N LEU A 247 8.34 -12.56 -18.10
CA LEU A 247 8.37 -13.38 -16.87
C LEU A 247 9.53 -13.03 -15.93
N GLU A 248 10.49 -12.22 -16.38
CA GLU A 248 11.61 -11.68 -15.59
C GLU A 248 11.15 -11.11 -14.25
N TYR A 249 10.08 -10.32 -14.24
CA TYR A 249 9.55 -9.70 -13.02
C TYR A 249 9.02 -10.74 -12.01
N ILE A 250 8.42 -11.83 -12.49
CA ILE A 250 7.95 -12.91 -11.61
C ILE A 250 9.14 -13.58 -10.93
N PHE A 251 10.22 -13.82 -11.67
CA PHE A 251 11.43 -14.41 -11.09
C PHE A 251 12.08 -13.51 -10.05
N TYR A 252 12.11 -12.18 -10.24
CA TYR A 252 12.60 -11.27 -9.21
C TYR A 252 11.76 -11.34 -7.93
N ILE A 253 10.43 -11.51 -8.04
CA ILE A 253 9.55 -11.77 -6.89
C ILE A 253 9.89 -13.14 -6.26
N VAL A 254 10.12 -14.17 -7.06
CA VAL A 254 10.52 -15.51 -6.59
C VAL A 254 11.86 -15.48 -5.85
N PHE A 255 12.86 -14.78 -6.37
CA PHE A 255 14.16 -14.59 -5.71
C PHE A 255 13.96 -13.94 -4.34
N ALA A 256 13.13 -12.91 -4.27
CA ALA A 256 12.77 -12.24 -3.02
C ALA A 256 11.96 -13.12 -2.07
N LEU A 257 11.20 -14.11 -2.54
CA LEU A 257 10.52 -15.08 -1.67
C LEU A 257 11.50 -16.12 -1.12
N LEU A 258 12.40 -16.64 -1.95
CA LEU A 258 13.31 -17.72 -1.61
C LEU A 258 14.49 -17.28 -0.73
N LEU A 259 15.09 -16.12 -1.02
CA LEU A 259 16.38 -15.72 -0.44
C LEU A 259 16.26 -14.52 0.50
N PRO A 260 17.20 -14.32 1.44
CA PRO A 260 17.37 -13.06 2.16
C PRO A 260 17.51 -11.86 1.22
N ILE A 261 17.16 -10.65 1.70
CA ILE A 261 17.05 -9.44 0.86
C ILE A 261 18.32 -9.15 0.04
N VAL A 262 19.49 -9.15 0.66
CA VAL A 262 20.76 -8.84 -0.02
C VAL A 262 21.12 -9.90 -1.06
N LYS A 263 20.96 -11.18 -0.72
CA LYS A 263 21.22 -12.30 -1.64
C LYS A 263 20.29 -12.28 -2.85
N ALA A 264 18.99 -12.02 -2.62
CA ALA A 264 18.01 -11.87 -3.68
C ALA A 264 18.34 -10.69 -4.62
N MET A 265 18.81 -9.55 -4.07
CA MET A 265 19.23 -8.40 -4.89
C MET A 265 20.45 -8.74 -5.77
N ILE A 266 21.47 -9.37 -5.19
CA ILE A 266 22.65 -9.83 -5.94
C ILE A 266 22.24 -10.80 -7.05
N LEU A 267 21.40 -11.78 -6.73
CA LEU A 267 20.90 -12.75 -7.71
C LEU A 267 20.11 -12.07 -8.83
N ALA A 268 19.29 -11.07 -8.53
CA ALA A 268 18.53 -10.33 -9.54
C ALA A 268 19.44 -9.58 -10.53
N VAL A 269 20.53 -8.97 -10.04
CA VAL A 269 21.52 -8.31 -10.91
C VAL A 269 22.27 -9.33 -11.77
N ILE A 270 22.72 -10.44 -11.18
CA ILE A 270 23.39 -11.52 -11.92
C ILE A 270 22.45 -12.09 -12.98
N ALA A 271 21.17 -12.26 -12.67
CA ALA A 271 20.17 -12.75 -13.60
C ALA A 271 20.01 -11.82 -14.80
N ASP A 272 19.83 -10.52 -14.58
CA ASP A 272 19.70 -9.51 -15.66
C ASP A 272 20.93 -9.52 -16.58
N PHE A 273 22.12 -9.48 -15.98
CA PHE A 273 23.39 -9.54 -16.71
C PHE A 273 23.55 -10.85 -17.50
N SER A 274 23.27 -11.99 -16.86
CA SER A 274 23.40 -13.32 -17.49
C SER A 274 22.43 -13.49 -18.65
N LEU A 275 21.23 -12.90 -18.57
CA LEU A 275 20.27 -12.92 -19.65
C LEU A 275 20.76 -12.15 -20.88
N LEU A 276 21.36 -10.97 -20.68
CA LEU A 276 21.94 -10.19 -21.77
C LEU A 276 23.15 -10.89 -22.37
N LEU A 277 23.97 -11.53 -21.54
CA LEU A 277 25.08 -12.35 -21.99
C LEU A 277 24.58 -13.53 -22.85
N PHE A 278 23.60 -14.29 -22.35
CA PHE A 278 23.04 -15.47 -23.03
C PHE A 278 22.32 -15.13 -24.33
N THR A 279 21.70 -13.94 -24.41
CA THR A 279 21.02 -13.47 -25.63
C THR A 279 21.96 -12.77 -26.62
N GLY A 280 23.27 -12.66 -26.32
CA GLY A 280 24.24 -11.96 -27.16
C GLY A 280 24.04 -10.44 -27.22
N ARG A 281 23.33 -9.86 -26.25
CA ARG A 281 22.98 -8.43 -26.19
C ARG A 281 23.74 -7.69 -25.09
N ILE A 282 24.93 -8.18 -24.75
CA ILE A 282 25.75 -7.62 -23.67
C ILE A 282 26.10 -6.14 -23.91
N TRP A 283 26.26 -5.74 -25.17
CA TRP A 283 26.54 -4.35 -25.56
C TRP A 283 25.38 -3.39 -25.28
N SER A 284 24.15 -3.89 -25.10
CA SER A 284 22.99 -3.09 -24.69
C SER A 284 22.82 -3.01 -23.18
N TYR A 285 23.79 -3.51 -22.40
CA TYR A 285 23.73 -3.45 -20.95
C TYR A 285 23.70 -2.00 -20.47
N TYR A 286 22.66 -1.67 -19.71
CA TYR A 286 22.51 -0.37 -19.09
C TYR A 286 22.22 -0.58 -17.61
N TRP A 287 23.13 -0.09 -16.77
CA TRP A 287 23.10 -0.32 -15.32
C TRP A 287 21.78 0.13 -14.66
N MET A 288 21.10 1.14 -15.19
CA MET A 288 19.80 1.55 -14.64
C MET A 288 18.71 0.51 -14.90
N TYR A 289 18.80 -0.30 -15.95
CA TYR A 289 17.91 -1.45 -16.13
C TYR A 289 18.21 -2.55 -15.12
N ALA A 290 19.47 -2.80 -14.79
CA ALA A 290 19.83 -3.78 -13.76
C ALA A 290 19.26 -3.42 -12.37
N LEU A 291 19.08 -2.12 -12.07
CA LEU A 291 18.43 -1.66 -10.83
C LEU A 291 16.96 -2.09 -10.72
N VAL A 292 16.29 -2.41 -11.83
CA VAL A 292 14.89 -2.84 -11.83
C VAL A 292 14.70 -4.09 -10.96
N GLY A 293 15.56 -5.09 -11.13
CA GLY A 293 15.51 -6.33 -10.34
C GLY A 293 15.70 -6.06 -8.85
N ILE A 294 16.64 -5.18 -8.49
CA ILE A 294 16.88 -4.75 -7.11
C ILE A 294 15.62 -4.11 -6.49
N VAL A 295 15.02 -3.14 -7.19
CA VAL A 295 13.82 -2.44 -6.71
C VAL A 295 12.66 -3.41 -6.50
N ILE A 296 12.46 -4.38 -7.40
CA ILE A 296 11.42 -5.40 -7.25
C ILE A 296 11.66 -6.27 -6.01
N VAL A 297 12.90 -6.67 -5.76
CA VAL A 297 13.25 -7.44 -4.55
C VAL A 297 12.96 -6.65 -3.29
N LEU A 298 13.31 -5.36 -3.25
CA LEU A 298 13.04 -4.47 -2.13
C LEU A 298 11.55 -4.30 -1.87
N ILE A 299 10.77 -3.98 -2.92
CA ILE A 299 9.30 -3.87 -2.83
C ILE A 299 8.71 -5.17 -2.31
N THR A 300 9.12 -6.31 -2.88
CA THR A 300 8.60 -7.63 -2.50
C THR A 300 8.91 -7.95 -1.04
N LYS A 301 10.14 -7.72 -0.57
CA LYS A 301 10.51 -7.95 0.83
C LYS A 301 9.79 -7.00 1.79
N GLY A 302 9.67 -5.73 1.44
CA GLY A 302 8.90 -4.75 2.19
C GLY A 302 7.43 -5.20 2.30
N PHE A 303 6.86 -5.68 1.20
CA PHE A 303 5.50 -6.20 1.17
C PHE A 303 5.35 -7.43 2.08
N ILE A 304 6.21 -8.45 1.92
CA ILE A 304 6.18 -9.65 2.78
C ILE A 304 6.29 -9.28 4.26
N TYR A 305 7.16 -8.31 4.60
CA TYR A 305 7.32 -7.83 5.97
C TYR A 305 6.03 -7.20 6.51
N LEU A 306 5.42 -6.28 5.74
CA LEU A 306 4.13 -5.66 6.10
C LEU A 306 3.00 -6.69 6.20
N LEU A 307 3.03 -7.72 5.35
CA LEU A 307 2.00 -8.74 5.28
C LEU A 307 2.11 -9.86 6.32
N LYS A 308 3.23 -9.91 7.06
CA LYS A 308 3.46 -10.90 8.13
C LYS A 308 2.60 -10.65 9.36
N ASN A 309 2.09 -9.42 9.54
CA ASN A 309 1.16 -9.05 10.61
C ASN A 309 -0.25 -9.62 10.38
N LYS A 310 -1.11 -9.56 11.42
CA LYS A 310 -2.47 -10.15 11.46
C LYS A 310 -3.19 -10.20 10.10
N LYS A 311 -3.75 -11.38 9.74
CA LYS A 311 -4.29 -11.71 8.39
C LYS A 311 -5.12 -10.60 7.73
N LEU A 312 -6.02 -9.93 8.46
CA LEU A 312 -6.88 -8.87 7.91
C LEU A 312 -6.14 -7.55 7.63
N TRP A 313 -5.31 -7.09 8.57
CA TRP A 313 -4.58 -5.82 8.46
C TRP A 313 -3.68 -5.78 7.24
N SER A 314 -3.05 -6.92 6.95
CA SER A 314 -2.19 -7.06 5.79
C SER A 314 -2.91 -6.83 4.45
N ALA A 315 -4.20 -7.19 4.32
CA ALA A 315 -4.98 -6.94 3.11
C ALA A 315 -5.32 -5.45 2.95
N TYR A 316 -5.64 -4.75 4.05
CA TYR A 316 -5.87 -3.31 4.00
C TYR A 316 -4.61 -2.54 3.61
N VAL A 317 -3.47 -2.86 4.22
CA VAL A 317 -2.18 -2.23 3.88
C VAL A 317 -1.86 -2.44 2.40
N ALA A 318 -2.09 -3.65 1.88
CA ALA A 318 -1.89 -3.97 0.47
C ALA A 318 -2.72 -3.04 -0.44
N ILE A 319 -4.01 -2.93 -0.16
CA ILE A 319 -4.92 -2.05 -0.94
C ILE A 319 -4.54 -0.59 -0.83
N SER A 320 -4.18 -0.11 0.37
CA SER A 320 -3.70 1.25 0.56
C SER A 320 -2.48 1.53 -0.32
N ILE A 321 -1.55 0.59 -0.44
CA ILE A 321 -0.39 0.75 -1.32
C ILE A 321 -0.81 0.84 -2.80
N ILE A 322 -1.78 0.02 -3.26
CA ILE A 322 -2.33 0.13 -4.62
C ILE A 322 -2.93 1.52 -4.84
N VAL A 323 -3.79 1.97 -3.92
CA VAL A 323 -4.49 3.26 -4.03
C VAL A 323 -3.49 4.41 -4.06
N ILE A 324 -2.51 4.41 -3.16
CA ILE A 324 -1.44 5.43 -3.12
C ILE A 324 -0.64 5.41 -4.42
N SER A 325 -0.23 4.22 -4.90
CA SER A 325 0.52 4.10 -6.16
C SER A 325 -0.28 4.67 -7.34
N PHE A 326 -1.60 4.41 -7.36
CA PHE A 326 -2.46 4.93 -8.41
C PHE A 326 -2.68 6.43 -8.32
N ILE A 327 -2.81 6.99 -7.12
CA ILE A 327 -2.91 8.45 -6.92
C ILE A 327 -1.64 9.14 -7.41
N ILE A 328 -0.46 8.59 -7.08
CA ILE A 328 0.82 9.11 -7.57
C ILE A 328 0.88 9.04 -9.10
N PHE A 329 0.46 7.92 -9.68
CA PHE A 329 0.37 7.75 -11.12
C PHE A 329 -0.56 8.80 -11.76
N LEU A 330 -1.76 8.99 -11.22
CA LEU A 330 -2.74 9.94 -11.73
C LEU A 330 -2.27 11.40 -11.58
N ALA A 331 -1.58 11.73 -10.48
CA ALA A 331 -0.99 13.04 -10.28
C ALA A 331 0.12 13.32 -11.30
N LEU A 332 1.02 12.36 -11.54
CA LEU A 332 2.05 12.47 -12.57
C LEU A 332 1.43 12.57 -13.96
N TYR A 333 0.37 11.81 -14.20
CA TYR A 333 -0.35 11.83 -15.46
C TYR A 333 -0.95 13.22 -15.76
N ILE A 334 -1.67 13.80 -14.80
CA ILE A 334 -2.24 15.15 -14.90
C ILE A 334 -1.13 16.19 -15.07
N TYR A 335 -0.04 16.08 -14.30
CA TYR A 335 1.09 16.99 -14.40
C TYR A 335 1.71 17.00 -15.81
N VAL A 336 1.88 15.82 -16.42
CA VAL A 336 2.42 15.73 -17.78
C VAL A 336 1.43 16.31 -18.81
N LEU A 337 0.13 16.04 -18.68
CA LEU A 337 -0.89 16.61 -19.56
C LEU A 337 -0.88 18.15 -19.53
N ASP A 338 -0.91 18.73 -18.34
CA ASP A 338 -0.94 20.18 -18.17
C ASP A 338 0.29 20.85 -18.81
N SER A 339 1.46 20.23 -18.59
CA SER A 339 2.72 20.73 -19.12
C SER A 339 2.79 20.75 -20.65
N ASN A 340 2.10 19.83 -21.34
CA ASN A 340 2.11 19.73 -22.80
C ASN A 340 1.22 20.79 -23.47
N ASN A 341 0.16 21.23 -22.79
CA ASN A 341 -0.72 22.27 -23.30
C ASN A 341 0.02 23.61 -23.43
N GLU A 342 0.84 24.00 -22.45
CA GLU A 342 1.59 25.27 -22.49
C GLU A 342 2.60 25.33 -23.65
N ALA A 343 3.29 24.23 -23.95
CA ALA A 343 4.27 24.17 -25.02
C ALA A 343 3.63 24.33 -26.41
N PHE A 344 2.40 23.84 -26.57
CA PHE A 344 1.63 24.02 -27.80
C PHE A 344 1.26 25.49 -28.03
N TYR A 345 0.78 26.21 -27.01
CA TYR A 345 0.43 27.62 -27.13
C TYR A 345 1.66 28.53 -27.36
N ALA A 346 2.83 28.19 -26.82
CA ALA A 346 4.05 28.98 -27.01
C ALA A 346 4.55 28.95 -28.46
N LYS A 347 4.47 27.82 -29.17
CA LYS A 347 4.88 27.71 -30.59
C LYS A 347 4.02 28.55 -31.52
N VAL A 348 2.72 28.67 -31.23
CA VAL A 348 1.78 29.47 -32.04
C VAL A 348 2.12 30.97 -32.00
N LYS A 349 2.78 31.46 -30.94
CA LYS A 349 3.03 32.90 -30.74
C LYS A 349 4.29 33.43 -31.41
N VAL A 350 5.23 32.57 -31.81
CA VAL A 350 6.54 32.98 -32.37
C VAL A 350 6.49 33.13 -33.90
N GLU A 351 5.49 32.57 -34.58
CA GLU A 351 5.35 32.63 -36.04
C GLU A 351 4.60 33.87 -36.55
N GLY A 352 4.85 35.02 -35.91
CA GLY A 352 4.40 36.34 -36.36
C GLY A 352 5.09 36.87 -37.62
N SER A 353 5.77 36.02 -38.40
CA SER A 353 6.30 36.39 -39.71
C SER A 353 5.15 36.32 -40.72
N LYS A 354 4.90 37.42 -41.43
CA LYS A 354 3.79 37.67 -42.37
C LYS A 354 3.79 36.78 -43.63
N LYS A 355 3.99 35.47 -43.49
CA LYS A 355 3.77 34.51 -44.58
C LYS A 355 2.43 33.87 -44.32
N SER A 356 1.45 34.20 -45.16
CA SER A 356 0.07 33.73 -45.11
C SER A 356 -0.01 32.23 -44.82
N ILE A 357 -0.33 31.91 -43.57
CA ILE A 357 -0.60 30.56 -43.10
C ILE A 357 -1.93 30.15 -43.71
N SER A 358 -1.86 29.43 -44.83
CA SER A 358 -2.99 28.68 -45.37
C SER A 358 -3.50 27.75 -44.27
N THR A 359 -4.67 28.07 -43.71
CA THR A 359 -5.60 27.15 -43.00
C THR A 359 -4.93 25.92 -42.43
N LEU A 360 -4.18 26.11 -41.35
CA LEU A 360 -3.76 25.00 -40.49
C LEU A 360 -5.05 24.48 -39.85
N ASN A 361 -5.62 23.45 -40.48
CA ASN A 361 -6.81 22.76 -40.00
C ASN A 361 -6.65 22.48 -38.50
N THR A 362 -7.48 23.14 -37.70
CA THR A 362 -7.69 22.97 -36.26
C THR A 362 -8.34 21.62 -35.95
N GLU A 363 -7.95 20.57 -36.66
CA GLU A 363 -8.30 19.21 -36.28
C GLU A 363 -7.49 18.87 -35.03
N ASN A 364 -8.23 18.58 -33.96
CA ASN A 364 -7.78 18.29 -32.59
C ASN A 364 -6.36 17.74 -32.52
N PRO A 365 -5.48 18.24 -31.62
CA PRO A 365 -4.11 17.77 -31.50
C PRO A 365 -4.11 16.27 -31.14
N LEU A 366 -3.98 15.44 -32.17
CA LEU A 366 -3.94 14.00 -32.06
C LEU A 366 -2.59 13.64 -31.44
N ILE A 367 -2.63 13.04 -30.25
CA ILE A 367 -1.43 12.50 -29.60
C ILE A 367 -0.92 11.39 -30.49
N ARG A 368 0.14 11.66 -31.26
CA ARG A 368 0.76 10.66 -32.12
C ARG A 368 1.39 9.59 -31.26
N ILE A 369 0.99 8.35 -31.49
CA ILE A 369 1.56 7.19 -30.82
C ILE A 369 2.44 6.46 -31.80
N SER A 370 3.47 5.86 -31.25
CA SER A 370 4.32 4.93 -31.98
C SER A 370 3.46 3.90 -32.73
N GLU A 371 3.68 3.80 -34.06
CA GLU A 371 2.95 2.88 -34.96
C GLU A 371 3.04 1.40 -34.54
N THR A 372 3.91 1.07 -33.59
CA THR A 372 4.09 -0.28 -33.00
C THR A 372 2.81 -0.91 -32.45
N PHE A 373 1.73 -0.14 -32.22
CA PHE A 373 0.44 -0.63 -31.73
C PHE A 373 -0.67 -0.61 -32.78
N GLY A 374 -0.36 -0.26 -34.04
CA GLY A 374 -1.37 -0.09 -35.10
C GLY A 374 -2.24 1.16 -34.94
N PHE A 375 -2.08 1.93 -33.86
CA PHE A 375 -2.76 3.20 -33.64
C PHE A 375 -1.79 4.35 -33.92
N LYS A 376 -2.07 5.15 -34.95
CA LYS A 376 -1.29 6.35 -35.27
C LYS A 376 -1.50 7.48 -34.27
N SER A 377 -2.65 7.52 -33.61
CA SER A 377 -2.98 8.50 -32.59
C SER A 377 -4.05 8.02 -31.63
N LEU A 378 -3.96 8.39 -30.34
CA LEU A 378 -5.09 8.27 -29.42
C LEU A 378 -5.77 9.64 -29.32
N SER A 379 -7.10 9.63 -29.41
CA SER A 379 -7.90 10.78 -29.00
C SER A 379 -7.82 10.95 -27.48
N SER A 380 -7.96 12.20 -27.00
CA SER A 380 -8.13 12.50 -25.58
C SER A 380 -9.23 11.63 -24.94
N GLY A 381 -10.35 11.43 -25.65
CA GLY A 381 -11.45 10.57 -25.23
C GLY A 381 -11.04 9.12 -24.98
N THR A 382 -10.20 8.52 -25.84
CA THR A 382 -9.74 7.13 -25.62
C THR A 382 -8.90 7.02 -24.35
N LEU A 383 -8.10 8.04 -24.07
CA LEU A 383 -7.31 8.08 -22.87
C LEU A 383 -8.17 8.27 -21.61
N THR A 384 -9.21 9.09 -21.67
CA THR A 384 -10.19 9.24 -20.59
C THR A 384 -10.88 7.90 -20.31
N ILE A 385 -11.23 7.14 -21.36
CA ILE A 385 -11.80 5.80 -21.23
C ILE A 385 -10.81 4.84 -20.55
N ILE A 386 -9.54 4.82 -20.95
CA ILE A 386 -8.51 3.99 -20.32
C ILE A 386 -8.40 4.35 -18.83
N THR A 387 -8.33 5.64 -18.51
CA THR A 387 -8.22 6.12 -17.13
C THR A 387 -9.44 5.72 -16.30
N ALA A 388 -10.64 5.84 -16.86
CA ALA A 388 -11.89 5.42 -16.23
C ALA A 388 -11.94 3.90 -16.00
N LEU A 389 -11.49 3.09 -16.96
CA LEU A 389 -11.43 1.63 -16.83
C LEU A 389 -10.46 1.19 -15.74
N VAL A 390 -9.29 1.84 -15.63
CA VAL A 390 -8.34 1.55 -14.55
C VAL A 390 -8.92 1.98 -13.19
N GLY A 391 -9.59 3.13 -13.12
CA GLY A 391 -10.30 3.57 -11.91
C GLY A 391 -11.39 2.58 -11.48
N LEU A 392 -12.18 2.07 -12.43
CA LEU A 392 -13.21 1.06 -12.19
C LEU A 392 -12.61 -0.26 -11.70
N LEU A 393 -11.49 -0.71 -12.27
CA LEU A 393 -10.78 -1.90 -11.80
C LEU A 393 -10.37 -1.75 -10.33
N ILE A 394 -9.80 -0.61 -9.94
CA ILE A 394 -9.40 -0.34 -8.56
C ILE A 394 -10.61 -0.33 -7.63
N PHE A 395 -11.71 0.29 -8.06
CA PHE A 395 -12.96 0.29 -7.32
C PHE A 395 -13.50 -1.12 -7.08
N LEU A 396 -13.46 -1.99 -8.09
CA LEU A 396 -13.86 -3.39 -7.97
C LEU A 396 -12.97 -4.16 -6.98
N LEU A 397 -11.64 -3.92 -6.98
CA LEU A 397 -10.72 -4.56 -6.03
C LEU A 397 -10.97 -4.13 -4.59
N ILE A 398 -11.24 -2.85 -4.37
CA ILE A 398 -11.59 -2.33 -3.04
C ILE A 398 -12.92 -2.92 -2.58
N SER A 399 -13.94 -2.89 -3.44
CA SER A 399 -15.27 -3.44 -3.17
C SER A 399 -15.20 -4.93 -2.83
N PHE A 400 -14.45 -5.70 -3.62
CA PHE A 400 -14.23 -7.13 -3.38
C PHE A 400 -13.59 -7.38 -2.01
N THR A 401 -12.61 -6.59 -1.62
CA THR A 401 -11.96 -6.76 -0.32
C THR A 401 -12.90 -6.40 0.83
N ILE A 402 -13.68 -5.33 0.69
CA ILE A 402 -14.72 -4.97 1.66
C ILE A 402 -15.69 -6.14 1.84
N ILE A 403 -16.17 -6.74 0.75
CA ILE A 403 -17.06 -7.91 0.79
C ILE A 403 -16.40 -9.08 1.53
N LEU A 404 -15.15 -9.43 1.23
CA LEU A 404 -14.42 -10.49 1.95
C LEU A 404 -14.32 -10.20 3.45
N THR A 405 -14.11 -8.94 3.82
CA THR A 405 -14.00 -8.54 5.24
C THR A 405 -15.35 -8.61 5.96
N LEU A 406 -16.45 -8.27 5.28
CA LEU A 406 -17.81 -8.41 5.79
C LEU A 406 -18.19 -9.89 5.97
N ILE A 407 -17.82 -10.76 5.03
CA ILE A 407 -18.06 -12.21 5.13
C ILE A 407 -17.37 -12.77 6.39
N LYS A 408 -16.08 -12.50 6.60
CA LYS A 408 -15.39 -12.95 7.82
C LYS A 408 -15.96 -12.35 9.10
N TRP A 409 -16.34 -11.08 9.06
CA TRP A 409 -16.93 -10.44 10.23
C TRP A 409 -18.28 -11.07 10.59
N SER A 410 -19.07 -11.46 9.59
CA SER A 410 -20.33 -12.18 9.80
C SER A 410 -20.11 -13.58 10.38
N SER A 411 -19.07 -14.31 9.95
CA SER A 411 -18.76 -15.65 10.47
C SER A 411 -18.38 -15.61 11.94
N LEU A 412 -17.55 -14.63 12.36
CA LEU A 412 -17.11 -14.47 13.76
C LEU A 412 -18.26 -14.17 14.75
N ARG A 413 -19.39 -13.64 14.28
CA ARG A 413 -20.56 -13.36 15.13
C ARG A 413 -21.41 -14.59 15.42
N VAL A 414 -21.37 -15.59 14.55
CA VAL A 414 -22.19 -16.81 14.70
C VAL A 414 -21.68 -17.64 15.87
N ASP A 415 -20.35 -17.81 15.97
CA ASP A 415 -19.72 -18.62 17.00
C ASP A 415 -19.94 -18.08 18.44
N SER A 416 -20.21 -16.79 18.59
CA SER A 416 -20.37 -16.18 19.92
C SER A 416 -21.76 -16.34 20.53
N LYS A 417 -22.76 -16.86 19.78
CA LYS A 417 -24.16 -16.92 20.22
C LYS A 417 -24.70 -18.33 20.45
N GLU A 418 -23.90 -19.37 20.24
CA GLU A 418 -24.34 -20.77 20.32
C GLU A 418 -24.65 -21.26 21.74
N ASN A 419 -24.49 -20.43 22.79
CA ASN A 419 -24.54 -20.91 24.17
C ASN A 419 -25.80 -20.57 25.00
N GLN A 420 -26.92 -20.08 24.44
CA GLN A 420 -28.03 -19.63 25.32
C GLN A 420 -29.50 -19.89 24.96
N ASN A 421 -29.93 -20.50 23.83
CA ASN A 421 -31.35 -20.87 23.70
C ASN A 421 -31.66 -21.93 22.63
N THR A 422 -32.24 -23.05 23.04
CA THR A 422 -32.43 -24.29 22.27
C THR A 422 -33.50 -24.23 21.16
N LYS A 423 -34.21 -23.11 20.97
CA LYS A 423 -35.35 -23.03 20.03
C LYS A 423 -35.06 -22.40 18.66
N VAL A 424 -33.89 -21.82 18.42
CA VAL A 424 -33.50 -21.25 17.11
C VAL A 424 -32.63 -22.25 16.32
N ASN A 425 -33.07 -23.50 16.24
CA ASN A 425 -32.16 -24.63 15.99
C ASN A 425 -31.99 -25.02 14.50
N TRP A 426 -32.83 -24.54 13.57
CA TRP A 426 -32.71 -24.94 12.15
C TRP A 426 -32.05 -23.90 11.25
N ILE A 427 -32.42 -22.62 11.40
CA ILE A 427 -31.83 -21.51 10.64
C ILE A 427 -30.35 -21.33 11.01
N ASN A 428 -30.02 -21.39 12.30
CA ASN A 428 -28.64 -21.32 12.77
C ASN A 428 -27.82 -22.52 12.30
N LYS A 429 -28.41 -23.72 12.18
CA LYS A 429 -27.72 -24.90 11.66
C LYS A 429 -27.42 -24.79 10.16
N LYS A 430 -28.35 -24.23 9.36
CA LYS A 430 -28.09 -23.92 7.94
C LYS A 430 -27.04 -22.84 7.77
N LEU A 431 -27.06 -21.79 8.61
CA LEU A 431 -26.06 -20.73 8.60
C LEU A 431 -24.68 -21.21 9.05
N ALA A 432 -24.62 -22.05 10.09
CA ALA A 432 -23.39 -22.68 10.56
C ALA A 432 -22.85 -23.70 9.53
N PHE A 433 -23.72 -24.43 8.84
CA PHE A 433 -23.30 -25.32 7.76
C PHE A 433 -22.80 -24.53 6.54
N ALA A 434 -23.46 -23.43 6.17
CA ALA A 434 -23.01 -22.55 5.10
C ALA A 434 -21.69 -21.86 5.44
N SER A 435 -21.50 -21.39 6.68
CA SER A 435 -20.23 -20.81 7.13
C SER A 435 -19.10 -21.85 7.17
N HIS A 436 -19.41 -23.08 7.58
CA HIS A 436 -18.47 -24.20 7.56
C HIS A 436 -18.14 -24.70 6.14
N LEU A 437 -19.07 -24.58 5.18
CA LEU A 437 -18.83 -24.88 3.77
C LEU A 437 -18.00 -23.79 3.07
N VAL A 438 -18.17 -22.53 3.45
CA VAL A 438 -17.29 -21.41 3.03
C VAL A 438 -15.91 -21.47 3.73
N LYS A 439 -15.71 -22.47 4.61
CA LYS A 439 -14.48 -23.10 5.13
C LYS A 439 -13.21 -22.26 5.02
N ASP A 440 -12.55 -22.03 6.16
CA ASP A 440 -11.31 -21.23 6.36
C ASP A 440 -10.32 -21.18 5.19
N ASN A 441 -10.17 -22.29 4.45
CA ASN A 441 -9.40 -22.38 3.21
C ASN A 441 -9.79 -21.38 2.12
N PHE A 442 -11.08 -21.12 1.84
CA PHE A 442 -11.47 -20.17 0.79
C PHE A 442 -11.11 -18.74 1.18
N TYR A 443 -11.38 -18.38 2.44
CA TYR A 443 -11.05 -17.06 2.96
C TYR A 443 -9.53 -16.81 2.95
N ASP A 444 -8.74 -17.78 3.42
CA ASP A 444 -7.28 -17.67 3.44
C ASP A 444 -6.70 -17.60 2.02
N LYS A 445 -7.22 -18.39 1.07
CA LYS A 445 -6.83 -18.31 -0.34
C LYS A 445 -7.21 -16.97 -0.97
N SER A 446 -8.38 -16.44 -0.64
CA SER A 446 -8.84 -15.14 -1.16
C SER A 446 -7.99 -13.98 -0.62
N ILE A 447 -7.65 -14.00 0.68
CA ILE A 447 -6.68 -13.05 1.24
C ILE A 447 -5.35 -13.17 0.52
N LEU A 448 -4.84 -14.39 0.34
CA LEU A 448 -3.56 -14.61 -0.32
C LEU A 448 -3.59 -14.07 -1.75
N PHE A 449 -4.68 -14.29 -2.48
CA PHE A 449 -4.89 -13.72 -3.80
C PHE A 449 -4.83 -12.19 -3.78
N VAL A 450 -5.57 -11.52 -2.87
CA VAL A 450 -5.56 -10.05 -2.74
C VAL A 450 -4.15 -9.54 -2.42
N LYS A 451 -3.41 -10.23 -1.55
CA LYS A 451 -2.02 -9.91 -1.22
C LYS A 451 -1.10 -9.98 -2.43
N LEU A 452 -1.14 -11.09 -3.16
CA LEU A 452 -0.29 -11.30 -4.34
C LEU A 452 -0.68 -10.36 -5.48
N LEU A 453 -1.97 -10.14 -5.70
CA LEU A 453 -2.47 -9.19 -6.69
C LEU A 453 -1.94 -7.78 -6.40
N SER A 454 -2.05 -7.37 -5.14
CA SER A 454 -1.58 -6.06 -4.72
C SER A 454 -0.08 -5.90 -4.86
N LEU A 455 0.70 -6.91 -4.47
CA LEU A 455 2.14 -6.94 -4.71
C LEU A 455 2.47 -6.74 -6.20
N VAL A 456 1.81 -7.49 -7.09
CA VAL A 456 2.03 -7.41 -8.53
C VAL A 456 1.67 -6.02 -9.06
N ILE A 457 0.49 -5.49 -8.71
CA ILE A 457 0.06 -4.15 -9.15
C ILE A 457 1.05 -3.07 -8.70
N SER A 458 1.50 -3.11 -7.44
CA SER A 458 2.46 -2.13 -6.92
C SER A 458 3.79 -2.17 -7.67
N ILE A 459 4.30 -3.36 -7.97
CA ILE A 459 5.51 -3.52 -8.79
C ILE A 459 5.29 -2.94 -10.18
N PHE A 460 4.17 -3.25 -10.84
CA PHE A 460 3.89 -2.76 -12.18
C PHE A 460 3.79 -1.23 -12.23
N ILE A 461 3.11 -0.60 -11.27
CA ILE A 461 2.99 0.86 -11.25
C ILE A 461 4.37 1.49 -11.05
N ILE A 462 5.10 1.12 -10.00
CA ILE A 462 6.36 1.77 -9.63
C ILE A 462 7.44 1.51 -10.69
N VAL A 463 7.63 0.24 -11.05
CA VAL A 463 8.77 -0.16 -11.88
C VAL A 463 8.45 -0.05 -13.36
N ARG A 464 7.25 -0.48 -13.77
CA ARG A 464 6.93 -0.59 -15.19
C ARG A 464 6.29 0.68 -15.75
N TRP A 465 5.31 1.25 -15.04
CA TRP A 465 4.59 2.44 -15.53
C TRP A 465 5.39 3.71 -15.31
N LEU A 466 6.01 3.88 -14.13
CA LEU A 466 6.85 5.04 -13.85
C LEU A 466 8.30 4.83 -14.29
N GLY A 467 8.94 3.76 -13.81
CA GLY A 467 10.35 3.49 -14.12
C GLY A 467 10.61 3.22 -15.59
N GLY A 468 9.79 2.39 -16.24
CA GLY A 468 10.01 1.92 -17.62
C GLY A 468 10.24 3.05 -18.64
N PRO A 469 9.31 4.00 -18.81
CA PRO A 469 9.47 5.11 -19.74
C PRO A 469 10.70 5.98 -19.43
N ILE A 470 10.93 6.31 -18.15
CA ILE A 470 12.07 7.15 -17.74
C ILE A 470 13.39 6.47 -18.10
N LEU A 471 13.52 5.18 -17.78
CA LEU A 471 14.70 4.39 -18.09
C LEU A 471 14.94 4.30 -19.60
N TYR A 472 13.88 4.11 -20.39
CA TYR A 472 13.98 4.07 -21.84
C TYR A 472 14.39 5.40 -22.45
N ILE A 473 13.85 6.52 -21.96
CA ILE A 473 14.24 7.86 -22.42
C ILE A 473 15.73 8.09 -22.17
N ASN A 474 16.21 7.79 -20.95
CA ASN A 474 17.62 7.94 -20.61
C ASN A 474 18.51 7.01 -21.45
N TYR A 475 18.10 5.76 -21.64
CA TYR A 475 18.81 4.81 -22.50
C TYR A 475 18.88 5.28 -23.96
N ALA A 476 17.77 5.73 -24.53
CA ALA A 476 17.70 6.20 -25.91
C ALA A 476 18.55 7.45 -26.14
N ASN A 477 18.58 8.36 -25.16
CA ASN A 477 19.43 9.54 -25.24
C ASN A 477 20.92 9.19 -25.14
N ALA A 478 21.27 8.27 -24.22
CA ALA A 478 22.66 7.89 -23.99
C ALA A 478 23.26 7.03 -25.12
N PHE A 479 22.51 6.05 -25.64
CA PHE A 479 23.05 5.02 -26.54
C PHE A 479 22.53 5.11 -27.98
N LEU A 480 21.36 5.72 -28.22
CA LEU A 480 20.76 5.82 -29.55
C LEU A 480 20.87 7.23 -30.15
N GLY A 481 21.50 8.17 -29.45
CA GLY A 481 21.64 9.57 -29.90
C GLY A 481 20.31 10.30 -30.07
N ARG A 482 19.25 9.85 -29.36
CA ARG A 482 17.95 10.54 -29.36
C ARG A 482 18.01 11.77 -28.46
N THR A 483 17.10 12.71 -28.69
CA THR A 483 16.94 13.92 -27.88
C THR A 483 15.55 13.93 -27.26
N TYR A 484 15.16 12.81 -26.63
CA TYR A 484 13.87 12.69 -25.96
C TYR A 484 13.88 13.49 -24.66
N THR A 485 12.84 14.29 -24.45
CA THR A 485 12.61 14.93 -23.16
C THR A 485 11.62 14.08 -22.37
N VAL A 486 11.79 14.01 -21.04
CA VAL A 486 10.85 13.26 -20.19
C VAL A 486 9.44 13.83 -20.35
N LYS A 487 9.32 15.16 -20.40
CA LYS A 487 8.05 15.87 -20.54
C LYS A 487 7.25 15.42 -21.78
N ASP A 488 7.90 15.39 -22.95
CA ASP A 488 7.19 15.16 -24.22
C ASP A 488 6.99 13.66 -24.50
N ASN A 489 7.94 12.81 -24.09
CA ASN A 489 7.97 11.41 -24.50
C ASN A 489 7.43 10.44 -23.45
N PHE A 490 7.33 10.84 -22.17
CA PHE A 490 6.95 9.92 -21.09
C PHE A 490 5.58 9.28 -21.32
N VAL A 491 4.53 10.08 -21.55
CA VAL A 491 3.16 9.56 -21.72
C VAL A 491 3.05 8.66 -22.96
N ILE A 492 3.70 9.05 -24.06
CA ILE A 492 3.70 8.28 -25.32
C ILE A 492 4.29 6.89 -25.11
N LEU A 493 5.37 6.79 -24.34
CA LEU A 493 6.04 5.52 -24.02
C LEU A 493 5.32 4.72 -22.92
N MET A 494 4.63 5.42 -22.01
CA MET A 494 3.94 4.82 -20.88
C MET A 494 2.64 4.11 -21.28
N ILE A 495 1.79 4.75 -22.09
CA ILE A 495 0.49 4.20 -22.51
C ILE A 495 0.57 2.74 -22.98
N PRO A 496 1.45 2.37 -23.93
CA PRO A 496 1.53 1.00 -24.39
C PRO A 496 1.95 0.00 -23.31
N ILE A 497 2.78 0.44 -22.37
CA ILE A 497 3.20 -0.36 -21.23
C ILE A 497 2.02 -0.63 -20.30
N VAL A 498 1.21 0.39 -20.02
CA VAL A 498 -0.02 0.26 -19.21
C VAL A 498 -1.00 -0.70 -19.86
N LEU A 499 -1.24 -0.57 -21.16
CA LEU A 499 -2.15 -1.46 -21.90
C LEU A 499 -1.71 -2.93 -21.84
N ARG A 500 -0.42 -3.21 -22.10
CA ARG A 500 0.13 -4.58 -21.96
C ARG A 500 0.05 -5.11 -20.53
N SER A 501 0.12 -4.21 -19.54
CA SER A 501 0.01 -4.58 -18.12
C SER A 501 -1.39 -5.09 -17.76
N GLY A 502 -2.44 -4.67 -18.47
CA GLY A 502 -3.80 -5.17 -18.27
C GLY A 502 -3.92 -6.69 -18.43
N ILE A 503 -3.15 -7.27 -19.37
CA ILE A 503 -3.08 -8.73 -19.57
C ILE A 503 -2.04 -9.36 -18.63
N ALA A 504 -0.89 -8.70 -18.46
CA ALA A 504 0.21 -9.26 -17.67
C ALA A 504 -0.14 -9.40 -16.18
N ILE A 505 -0.82 -8.44 -15.57
CA ILE A 505 -1.13 -8.45 -14.13
C ILE A 505 -1.91 -9.71 -13.72
N PRO A 506 -3.06 -10.05 -14.34
CA PRO A 506 -3.80 -11.28 -14.03
C PRO A 506 -2.96 -12.56 -14.19
N VAL A 507 -2.20 -12.65 -15.29
CA VAL A 507 -1.33 -13.81 -15.58
C VAL A 507 -0.27 -13.96 -14.49
N TYR A 508 0.33 -12.86 -14.05
CA TYR A 508 1.42 -12.89 -13.08
C TYR A 508 0.90 -13.23 -11.69
N THR A 509 -0.24 -12.67 -11.31
CA THR A 509 -0.90 -13.03 -10.05
C THR A 509 -1.28 -14.51 -10.03
N PHE A 510 -1.81 -15.05 -11.13
CA PHE A 510 -2.16 -16.46 -11.24
C PHE A 510 -0.94 -17.39 -11.14
N LEU A 511 0.15 -17.06 -11.84
CA LEU A 511 1.41 -17.81 -11.75
C LEU A 511 1.99 -17.78 -10.33
N LEU A 512 2.02 -16.60 -9.69
CA LEU A 512 2.49 -16.50 -8.31
C LEU A 512 1.61 -17.25 -7.33
N LEU A 513 0.29 -17.22 -7.50
CA LEU A 513 -0.63 -17.97 -6.65
C LEU A 513 -0.38 -19.48 -6.75
N SER A 514 -0.14 -19.96 -7.97
CA SER A 514 0.17 -21.37 -8.23
C SER A 514 1.52 -21.79 -7.64
N LEU A 515 2.51 -20.91 -7.71
CA LEU A 515 3.86 -21.16 -7.17
C LEU A 515 3.95 -20.96 -5.65
N TYR A 516 3.06 -20.17 -5.04
CA TYR A 516 3.18 -19.77 -3.64
C TYR A 516 3.25 -20.96 -2.67
N GLY A 517 2.49 -22.03 -2.92
CA GLY A 517 2.53 -23.26 -2.11
C GLY A 517 3.94 -23.88 -2.08
N ALA A 518 4.53 -24.11 -3.26
CA ALA A 518 5.88 -24.67 -3.38
C ALA A 518 6.95 -23.73 -2.79
N LEU A 519 6.85 -22.42 -3.07
CA LEU A 519 7.81 -21.43 -2.57
C LEU A 519 7.77 -21.32 -1.05
N SER A 520 6.58 -21.32 -0.45
CA SER A 520 6.43 -21.26 1.01
C SER A 520 6.93 -22.54 1.69
N PHE A 521 6.73 -23.70 1.07
CA PHE A 521 7.30 -24.97 1.54
C PHE A 521 8.84 -24.94 1.55
N ILE A 522 9.46 -24.50 0.45
CA ILE A 522 10.93 -24.36 0.35
C ILE A 522 11.43 -23.36 1.39
N GLN A 523 10.79 -22.20 1.49
CA GLN A 523 11.19 -21.16 2.44
C GLN A 523 11.12 -21.67 3.89
N ASN A 524 10.04 -22.35 4.27
CA ASN A 524 9.85 -22.85 5.62
C ASN A 524 10.84 -23.97 5.96
N ASN A 525 11.16 -24.87 5.03
CA ASN A 525 12.05 -26.00 5.31
C ASN A 525 13.53 -25.65 5.29
N PHE A 526 13.97 -24.79 4.38
CA PHE A 526 15.39 -24.52 4.17
C PHE A 526 15.85 -23.23 4.87
N VAL A 527 15.05 -22.17 4.84
CA VAL A 527 15.48 -20.87 5.38
C VAL A 527 15.26 -20.78 6.90
N SER A 528 14.18 -21.38 7.41
CA SER A 528 13.85 -21.26 8.84
C SER A 528 14.72 -22.13 9.75
N LYS A 529 15.14 -23.32 9.29
CA LYS A 529 16.01 -24.22 10.05
C LYS A 529 17.38 -23.61 10.32
N ASN A 530 17.93 -22.87 9.36
CA ASN A 530 19.22 -22.18 9.51
C ASN A 530 19.21 -21.06 10.55
N LYS A 531 18.04 -20.54 10.94
CA LYS A 531 17.93 -19.54 12.02
C LYS A 531 17.90 -20.16 13.42
N LYS A 532 17.45 -21.41 13.56
CA LYS A 532 17.35 -22.07 14.87
C LYS A 532 18.66 -22.66 15.36
N GLY A 533 19.63 -22.93 14.49
CA GLY A 533 20.95 -23.45 14.89
C GLY A 533 21.98 -22.38 15.28
N LYS A 534 21.61 -21.09 15.31
CA LYS A 534 22.50 -19.96 15.64
C LYS A 534 22.17 -19.28 16.98
N TYR A 535 21.12 -19.74 17.66
CA TYR A 535 20.75 -19.39 19.03
C TYR A 535 20.69 -20.68 19.83
#